data_AF-A0A382N7D3-F1
#
_entry.id   AF-A0A382N7D3-F1
#
_cell.length_a   1.000
_cell.length_b   1.000
_cell.length_c   1.000
_cell.angle_alpha   90.00
_cell.angle_beta   90.00
_cell.angle_gamma   90.00
#
_symmetry.space_group_name_H-M   'P 1'
#
loop_
_entity.id
_entity.type
_entity.pdbx_description
1 polymer ?
#
loop_
_entity_poly.entity_id
_entity_poly.type
_entity_poly.pdbx_seq_one_letter_code
_entity_poly.pdbx_strand_id
1 'polypeptide(L)'
;MVIFDHPDTNINDFSKELGVKGIELDLLSESNVVKAIKEAFSILGGFDGVINNAAATGEFMLQKGDAFSPFEDYPLELWMHGMNVNLTGTFLICREAGKYMKSHGGSIINISSTYGFLAPDHRIYKNQKFKSMPSYSASKAGVLGLTKWLSTWWAEDNIRV
;
A
#
# COMPACT_ATOMS: atom_id res chain seq x y z
N MET A 1 -7.68 17.37 -2.32
CA MET A 1 -6.99 16.13 -1.90
C MET A 1 -7.94 15.30 -1.05
N VAL A 2 -7.91 13.99 -1.20
CA VAL A 2 -8.59 13.02 -0.33
C VAL A 2 -7.51 12.13 0.26
N ILE A 3 -7.64 11.79 1.54
CA ILE A 3 -6.75 10.85 2.22
C ILE A 3 -7.52 9.59 2.60
N PHE A 4 -6.82 8.45 2.53
CA PHE A 4 -7.36 7.16 2.90
C PHE A 4 -6.52 6.56 3.99
N ASP A 5 -7.17 5.87 4.93
CA ASP A 5 -6.47 5.01 5.88
C ASP A 5 -7.41 3.94 6.42
N HIS A 6 -6.86 2.94 7.10
CA HIS A 6 -7.61 1.84 7.67
C HIS A 6 -8.68 2.34 8.66
N PRO A 7 -9.88 1.74 8.73
CA PRO A 7 -10.95 2.19 9.63
C PRO A 7 -10.54 2.31 11.11
N ASP A 8 -9.61 1.45 11.54
CA ASP A 8 -9.10 1.44 12.92
C ASP A 8 -8.04 2.53 13.21
N THR A 9 -7.83 3.50 12.31
CA THR A 9 -6.89 4.62 12.50
C THR A 9 -7.60 5.90 12.94
N ASN A 10 -6.83 6.98 13.13
CA ASN A 10 -7.34 8.31 13.45
C ASN A 10 -7.72 9.13 12.20
N ILE A 11 -8.00 8.50 11.06
CA ILE A 11 -8.24 9.17 9.77
C ILE A 11 -9.30 10.28 9.84
N ASN A 12 -10.37 10.05 10.62
CA ASN A 12 -11.46 11.00 10.78
C ASN A 12 -11.04 12.29 11.51
N ASP A 13 -10.08 12.21 12.43
CA ASP A 13 -9.58 13.40 13.13
C ASP A 13 -8.41 14.04 12.38
N PHE A 14 -7.53 13.21 11.82
CA PHE A 14 -6.41 13.69 11.01
C PHE A 14 -6.86 14.42 9.75
N SER A 15 -7.94 13.97 9.08
CA SER A 15 -8.47 14.66 7.92
C SER A 15 -9.04 16.04 8.28
N LYS A 16 -9.65 16.19 9.46
CA LYS A 16 -10.16 17.48 9.96
C LYS A 16 -9.02 18.45 10.24
N GLU A 17 -7.96 17.97 10.90
CA GLU A 17 -6.75 18.76 11.18
C GLU A 17 -6.13 19.30 9.89
N LEU A 18 -6.07 18.47 8.85
CA LEU A 18 -5.56 18.84 7.54
C LEU A 18 -6.55 19.64 6.67
N GLY A 19 -7.81 19.78 7.09
CA GLY A 19 -8.84 20.44 6.29
C GLY A 19 -9.16 19.73 4.97
N VAL A 20 -9.00 18.40 4.92
CA VAL A 20 -9.27 17.56 3.74
C VAL A 20 -10.30 16.48 4.05
N LYS A 21 -10.79 15.80 3.01
CA LYS A 21 -11.71 14.69 3.18
C LYS A 21 -10.94 13.40 3.47
N GLY A 22 -11.25 12.76 4.59
CA GLY A 22 -10.83 11.40 4.91
C GLY A 22 -11.87 10.38 4.45
N ILE A 23 -11.41 9.25 3.95
CA ILE A 23 -12.22 8.08 3.59
C ILE A 23 -11.58 6.84 4.23
N GLU A 24 -12.36 6.08 4.96
CA GLU A 24 -11.92 4.80 5.51
C GLU A 24 -11.72 3.78 4.39
N LEU A 25 -10.56 3.11 4.40
CA LEU A 25 -10.13 2.18 3.37
C LEU A 25 -9.41 0.97 3.98
N ASP A 26 -10.04 -0.19 3.88
CA ASP A 26 -9.42 -1.48 4.10
C ASP A 26 -8.94 -2.08 2.77
N LEU A 27 -7.61 -2.14 2.61
CA LEU A 27 -6.95 -2.72 1.44
C LEU A 27 -7.17 -4.23 1.29
N LEU A 28 -7.62 -4.92 2.34
CA LEU A 28 -7.94 -6.35 2.29
C LEU A 28 -9.35 -6.61 1.71
N SER A 29 -10.16 -5.57 1.52
CA SER A 29 -11.49 -5.67 0.92
C SER A 29 -11.53 -4.99 -0.44
N GLU A 30 -11.48 -5.79 -1.51
CA GLU A 30 -11.57 -5.28 -2.89
C GLU A 30 -12.83 -4.43 -3.11
N SER A 31 -13.96 -4.85 -2.54
CA SER A 31 -15.21 -4.08 -2.64
C SER A 31 -15.13 -2.72 -1.96
N ASN A 32 -14.36 -2.60 -0.86
CA ASN A 32 -14.15 -1.33 -0.18
C ASN A 32 -13.19 -0.44 -0.98
N VAL A 33 -12.12 -0.99 -1.54
CA VAL A 33 -11.21 -0.27 -2.46
C VAL A 33 -11.96 0.33 -3.65
N VAL A 34 -12.79 -0.47 -4.33
CA VAL A 34 -13.58 -0.01 -5.48
C VAL A 34 -14.51 1.15 -5.07
N LYS A 35 -15.19 1.02 -3.92
CA LYS A 35 -16.10 2.06 -3.42
C LYS A 35 -15.34 3.34 -3.06
N ALA A 36 -14.24 3.23 -2.34
CA ALA A 36 -13.44 4.36 -1.87
C ALA A 36 -12.83 5.17 -3.02
N ILE A 37 -12.28 4.51 -4.05
CA ILE A 37 -11.74 5.19 -5.23
C ILE A 37 -12.84 5.90 -6.01
N LYS A 38 -14.01 5.26 -6.18
CA LYS A 38 -15.18 5.90 -6.82
C LYS A 38 -15.68 7.11 -6.02
N GLU A 39 -15.70 7.02 -4.70
CA GLU A 39 -16.09 8.13 -3.83
C GLU A 39 -15.10 9.29 -3.97
N ALA A 40 -13.79 9.02 -3.93
CA ALA A 40 -12.76 10.05 -4.11
C ALA A 40 -12.84 10.72 -5.48
N PHE A 41 -13.06 9.96 -6.56
CA PHE A 41 -13.32 10.54 -7.88
C PHE A 41 -14.51 11.50 -7.84
N SER A 42 -15.59 11.12 -7.16
CA SER A 42 -16.81 11.93 -7.08
C SER A 42 -16.62 13.20 -6.25
N ILE A 43 -15.85 13.13 -5.16
CA ILE A 43 -15.53 14.28 -4.30
C ILE A 43 -14.61 15.27 -5.03
N LEU A 44 -13.63 14.76 -5.77
CA LEU A 44 -12.61 15.59 -6.42
C LEU A 44 -13.03 16.08 -7.81
N GLY A 45 -14.02 15.43 -8.44
CA GLY A 45 -14.40 15.68 -9.84
C GLY A 45 -13.41 15.12 -10.87
N GLY A 46 -12.50 14.25 -10.42
CA GLY A 46 -11.31 13.78 -11.15
C GLY A 46 -10.06 13.84 -10.27
N PHE A 47 -9.01 13.11 -10.64
CA PHE A 47 -7.72 13.20 -9.94
C PHE A 47 -6.55 12.90 -10.88
N ASP A 48 -5.47 13.65 -10.74
CA ASP A 48 -4.26 13.51 -11.56
C ASP A 48 -3.16 12.70 -10.86
N GLY A 49 -3.34 12.38 -9.58
CA GLY A 49 -2.29 11.86 -8.72
C GLY A 49 -2.79 10.86 -7.68
N VAL A 50 -2.07 9.74 -7.53
CA VAL A 50 -2.31 8.75 -6.46
C VAL A 50 -0.98 8.37 -5.81
N ILE A 51 -0.96 8.30 -4.48
CA ILE A 51 0.22 7.90 -3.71
C ILE A 51 -0.14 6.68 -2.85
N ASN A 52 0.44 5.52 -3.18
CA ASN A 52 0.27 4.28 -2.43
C ASN A 52 1.32 4.19 -1.33
N ASN A 53 0.96 4.67 -0.12
CA ASN A 53 1.87 4.68 1.03
C ASN A 53 1.56 3.59 2.09
N ALA A 54 0.30 3.20 2.23
CA ALA A 54 -0.13 2.26 3.26
C ALA A 54 0.67 0.94 3.21
N ALA A 55 1.07 0.44 4.38
CA ALA A 55 1.85 -0.79 4.49
C ALA A 55 1.67 -1.46 5.86
N ALA A 56 1.64 -2.80 5.86
CA ALA A 56 1.89 -3.60 7.05
C ALA A 56 3.40 -3.63 7.32
N THR A 57 3.85 -2.86 8.32
CA THR A 57 5.24 -2.82 8.79
C THR A 57 5.46 -3.74 9.99
N GLY A 58 6.72 -3.93 10.40
CA GLY A 58 7.04 -4.75 11.58
C GLY A 58 6.35 -4.24 12.85
N GLU A 59 6.27 -2.92 13.02
CA GLU A 59 5.61 -2.29 14.16
C GLU A 59 4.11 -2.57 14.21
N PHE A 60 3.44 -2.53 13.05
CA PHE A 60 2.03 -2.91 12.96
C PHE A 60 1.83 -4.39 13.28
N MET A 61 2.73 -5.24 12.81
CA MET A 61 2.66 -6.68 13.01
C MET A 61 3.02 -7.12 14.44
N LEU A 62 3.63 -6.26 15.27
CA LEU A 62 3.75 -6.51 16.72
C LEU A 62 2.42 -6.83 17.39
N GLN A 63 1.31 -6.33 16.82
CA GLN A 63 -0.03 -6.52 17.34
C GLN A 63 -0.70 -7.78 16.76
N LYS A 64 -0.01 -8.56 15.92
CA LYS A 64 -0.54 -9.68 15.14
C LYS A 64 0.24 -10.97 15.41
N GLY A 65 -0.16 -11.69 16.45
CA GLY A 65 0.32 -13.05 16.71
C GLY A 65 1.84 -13.15 16.88
N ASP A 66 2.43 -14.25 16.42
CA ASP A 66 3.88 -14.47 16.48
C ASP A 66 4.60 -13.90 15.24
N ALA A 67 4.51 -12.58 15.06
CA ALA A 67 5.05 -11.89 13.88
C ALA A 67 6.57 -11.96 13.69
N PHE A 68 7.30 -12.56 14.64
CA PHE A 68 8.77 -12.62 14.63
C PHE A 68 9.33 -14.01 14.96
N SER A 69 8.53 -15.06 14.73
CA SER A 69 9.02 -16.45 14.71
C SER A 69 10.24 -16.59 13.79
N PRO A 70 11.10 -17.60 14.02
CA PRO A 70 12.07 -18.05 13.03
C PRO A 70 11.42 -18.23 11.64
N PHE A 71 12.20 -18.09 10.57
CA PHE A 71 11.66 -18.13 9.21
C PHE A 71 10.97 -19.47 8.92
N GLU A 72 11.55 -20.56 9.42
CA GLU A 72 11.08 -21.93 9.27
C GLU A 72 9.72 -22.17 9.92
N ASP A 73 9.38 -21.37 10.93
CA ASP A 73 8.12 -21.43 11.68
C ASP A 73 7.21 -20.22 11.35
N TYR A 74 7.59 -19.38 10.37
CA TYR A 74 6.88 -18.14 10.11
C TYR A 74 5.45 -18.43 9.63
N PRO A 75 4.41 -17.92 10.32
CA PRO A 75 3.05 -18.34 10.02
C PRO A 75 2.58 -17.88 8.63
N LEU A 76 1.98 -18.80 7.89
CA LEU A 76 1.51 -18.56 6.52
C LEU A 76 0.46 -17.43 6.48
N GLU A 77 -0.39 -17.32 7.49
CA GLU A 77 -1.38 -16.26 7.59
C GLU A 77 -0.74 -14.86 7.70
N LEU A 78 0.38 -14.73 8.41
CA LEU A 78 1.10 -13.46 8.52
C LEU A 78 1.85 -13.14 7.23
N TRP A 79 2.37 -14.17 6.55
CA TRP A 79 2.89 -14.02 5.19
C TRP A 79 1.82 -13.48 4.24
N MET A 80 0.67 -14.14 4.18
CA MET A 80 -0.44 -13.77 3.31
C MET A 80 -0.97 -12.38 3.65
N HIS A 81 -1.09 -12.04 4.93
CA HIS A 81 -1.52 -10.72 5.37
C HIS A 81 -0.56 -9.63 4.87
N GLY A 82 0.75 -9.79 5.06
CA GLY A 82 1.75 -8.84 4.59
C GLY A 82 1.75 -8.67 3.06
N MET A 83 1.61 -9.78 2.32
CA MET A 83 1.48 -9.74 0.86
C MET A 83 0.19 -9.03 0.41
N ASN A 84 -0.93 -9.31 1.07
CA ASN A 84 -2.22 -8.74 0.72
C ASN A 84 -2.30 -7.23 0.99
N VAL A 85 -1.80 -6.76 2.13
CA VAL A 85 -1.77 -5.31 2.42
C VAL A 85 -0.80 -4.60 1.48
N ASN A 86 0.46 -5.07 1.41
CA ASN A 86 1.52 -4.28 0.77
C ASN A 86 1.51 -4.37 -0.76
N LEU A 87 1.24 -5.55 -1.33
CA LEU A 87 1.31 -5.77 -2.77
C LEU A 87 -0.09 -5.83 -3.40
N THR A 88 -0.96 -6.71 -2.93
CA THR A 88 -2.32 -6.84 -3.49
C THR A 88 -3.11 -5.55 -3.32
N GLY A 89 -3.04 -4.90 -2.15
CA GLY A 89 -3.65 -3.59 -1.90
C GLY A 89 -3.16 -2.52 -2.88
N THR A 90 -1.84 -2.39 -3.06
CA THR A 90 -1.25 -1.47 -4.05
C THR A 90 -1.75 -1.77 -5.47
N PHE A 91 -1.80 -3.05 -5.86
CA PHE A 91 -2.35 -3.47 -7.14
C PHE A 91 -3.81 -3.04 -7.31
N LEU A 92 -4.66 -3.25 -6.30
CA LEU A 92 -6.08 -2.87 -6.35
C LEU A 92 -6.23 -1.36 -6.53
N ILE A 93 -5.49 -0.55 -5.77
CA ILE A 93 -5.54 0.91 -5.90
C ILE A 93 -5.09 1.35 -7.29
N CYS A 94 -3.95 0.86 -7.79
CA CYS A 94 -3.47 1.16 -9.13
C CYS A 94 -4.52 0.80 -10.19
N ARG A 95 -5.11 -0.41 -10.10
CA ARG A 95 -6.11 -0.89 -11.06
C ARG A 95 -7.35 -0.01 -11.07
N GLU A 96 -7.88 0.34 -9.90
CA GLU A 96 -9.10 1.16 -9.82
C GLU A 96 -8.84 2.63 -10.17
N ALA A 97 -7.73 3.21 -9.70
CA ALA A 97 -7.35 4.58 -10.07
C ALA A 97 -7.09 4.72 -11.58
N GLY A 98 -6.36 3.76 -12.15
CA GLY A 98 -6.03 3.74 -13.58
C GLY A 98 -7.28 3.86 -14.46
N LYS A 99 -8.38 3.14 -14.12
CA LYS A 99 -9.65 3.21 -14.87
C LYS A 99 -10.18 4.65 -15.06
N TYR A 100 -9.99 5.50 -14.05
CA TYR A 100 -10.44 6.90 -14.10
C TYR A 100 -9.43 7.81 -14.78
N MET A 101 -8.13 7.49 -14.70
CA MET A 101 -7.05 8.33 -15.25
C MET A 101 -6.78 8.10 -16.74
N LYS A 102 -7.17 6.95 -17.32
CA LYS A 102 -6.83 6.58 -18.72
C LYS A 102 -7.17 7.65 -19.76
N SER A 103 -8.23 8.43 -19.58
CA SER A 103 -8.68 9.40 -20.57
C SER A 103 -7.94 10.73 -20.53
N HIS A 104 -7.21 11.03 -19.45
CA HIS A 104 -6.60 12.35 -19.23
C HIS A 104 -5.16 12.30 -18.70
N GLY A 105 -4.64 11.10 -18.37
CA GLY A 105 -3.29 10.89 -17.85
C GLY A 105 -3.15 11.18 -16.36
N GLY A 106 -1.91 11.15 -15.87
CA GLY A 106 -1.58 11.50 -14.48
C GLY A 106 -0.31 10.81 -13.95
N SER A 107 -0.22 10.68 -12.62
CA SER A 107 0.92 10.08 -11.93
C SER A 107 0.48 9.19 -10.79
N ILE A 108 0.99 7.97 -10.74
CA ILE A 108 0.90 7.09 -9.57
C ILE A 108 2.28 7.01 -8.94
N ILE A 109 2.37 7.10 -7.62
CA ILE A 109 3.61 6.95 -6.87
C ILE A 109 3.43 5.79 -5.90
N ASN A 110 4.17 4.71 -6.12
CA ASN A 110 4.16 3.55 -5.23
C ASN A 110 5.33 3.63 -4.24
N ILE A 111 5.03 3.62 -2.94
CA ILE A 111 6.06 3.63 -1.91
C ILE A 111 6.54 2.19 -1.66
N SER A 112 7.69 1.85 -2.25
CA SER A 112 8.38 0.60 -1.97
C SER A 112 9.21 0.71 -0.67
N SER A 113 10.39 0.11 -0.61
CA SER A 113 11.33 0.15 0.51
C SER A 113 12.73 -0.13 0.00
N THR A 114 13.76 0.27 0.76
CA THR A 114 15.13 -0.18 0.53
C THR A 114 15.21 -1.71 0.53
N TYR A 115 14.40 -2.40 1.35
CA TYR A 115 14.32 -3.86 1.38
C TYR A 115 13.51 -4.49 0.23
N GLY A 116 12.88 -3.68 -0.61
CA GLY A 116 12.39 -4.16 -1.91
C GLY A 116 13.54 -4.35 -2.92
N PHE A 117 14.69 -3.74 -2.67
CA PHE A 117 15.85 -3.78 -3.57
C PHE A 117 17.08 -4.46 -2.96
N LEU A 118 17.30 -4.30 -1.65
CA LEU A 118 18.43 -4.86 -0.90
C LEU A 118 17.95 -5.89 0.12
N ALA A 119 18.85 -6.79 0.54
CA ALA A 119 18.56 -7.70 1.65
C ALA A 119 18.58 -6.96 3.01
N PRO A 120 17.73 -7.36 3.97
CA PRO A 120 17.76 -6.80 5.31
C PRO A 120 19.01 -7.23 6.08
N ASP A 121 19.60 -6.31 6.85
CA ASP A 121 20.64 -6.65 7.82
C ASP A 121 19.97 -7.09 9.14
N HIS A 122 19.88 -8.39 9.37
CA HIS A 122 19.24 -8.92 10.58
C HIS A 122 19.94 -8.51 11.89
N ARG A 123 21.21 -8.08 11.84
CA ARG A 123 21.99 -7.72 13.05
C ARG A 123 21.49 -6.45 13.72
N ILE A 124 20.88 -5.53 12.96
CA ILE A 124 20.38 -4.25 13.50
C ILE A 124 19.15 -4.43 14.41
N TYR A 125 18.51 -5.60 14.35
CA TYR A 125 17.30 -5.91 15.12
C TYR A 125 17.57 -6.60 16.46
N LYS A 126 18.82 -6.93 16.82
CA LYS A 126 19.16 -7.72 18.02
C LYS A 126 18.56 -7.16 19.32
N ASN A 127 18.44 -5.84 19.43
CA ASN A 127 17.90 -5.14 20.60
C ASN A 127 16.62 -4.36 20.29
N GLN A 128 15.96 -4.69 19.18
CA GLN A 128 14.73 -4.01 18.74
C GLN A 128 13.50 -4.84 19.11
N LYS A 129 12.37 -4.14 19.27
CA LYS A 129 11.09 -4.79 19.56
C LYS A 129 10.51 -5.52 18.36
N PHE A 130 10.94 -5.17 17.15
CA PHE A 130 10.49 -5.75 15.88
C PHE A 130 11.68 -6.24 15.06
N LYS A 131 11.42 -7.14 14.10
CA LYS A 131 12.41 -7.63 13.12
C LYS A 131 11.93 -7.37 11.70
N SER A 132 12.83 -7.48 10.72
CA SER A 132 12.43 -7.57 9.31
C SER A 132 11.55 -8.80 9.08
N MET A 133 10.46 -8.64 8.34
CA MET A 133 9.54 -9.72 7.98
C MET A 133 9.80 -10.19 6.55
N PRO A 134 9.72 -11.51 6.28
CA PRO A 134 9.91 -12.03 4.93
C PRO A 134 8.87 -11.47 3.95
N SER A 135 7.61 -11.37 4.37
CA SER A 135 6.52 -10.81 3.56
C SER A 135 6.74 -9.34 3.21
N TYR A 136 7.33 -8.54 4.10
CA TYR A 136 7.64 -7.14 3.83
C TYR A 136 8.66 -7.00 2.70
N SER A 137 9.77 -7.72 2.77
CA SER A 137 10.82 -7.65 1.73
C SER A 137 10.27 -8.14 0.38
N ALA A 138 9.60 -9.30 0.37
CA ALA A 138 9.02 -9.88 -0.85
C ALA A 138 7.95 -8.97 -1.48
N SER A 139 7.01 -8.45 -0.67
CA SER A 139 5.94 -7.59 -1.17
C SER A 139 6.48 -6.25 -1.70
N LYS A 140 7.45 -5.63 -1.02
CA LYS A 140 8.05 -4.36 -1.48
C LYS A 140 8.89 -4.54 -2.75
N ALA A 141 9.56 -5.69 -2.92
CA ALA A 141 10.17 -6.05 -4.21
C ALA A 141 9.10 -6.25 -5.30
N GLY A 142 7.98 -6.88 -4.96
CA GLY A 142 6.81 -7.00 -5.84
C GLY A 142 6.25 -5.64 -6.27
N VAL A 143 6.22 -4.65 -5.37
CA VAL A 143 5.79 -3.27 -5.69
C VAL A 143 6.73 -2.63 -6.72
N LEU A 144 8.05 -2.87 -6.66
CA LEU A 144 8.98 -2.41 -7.70
C LEU A 144 8.70 -3.09 -9.05
N GLY A 145 8.44 -4.40 -9.04
CA GLY A 145 8.08 -5.16 -10.24
C GLY A 145 6.78 -4.64 -10.86
N LEU A 146 5.75 -4.43 -10.05
CA LEU A 146 4.46 -3.89 -10.46
C LEU A 146 4.62 -2.47 -11.05
N THR A 147 5.41 -1.62 -10.41
CA THR A 147 5.69 -0.24 -10.87
C THR A 147 6.30 -0.25 -12.27
N LYS A 148 7.33 -1.08 -12.51
CA LYS A 148 7.97 -1.23 -13.83
C LYS A 148 7.01 -1.77 -14.89
N TRP A 149 6.16 -2.70 -14.51
CA TRP A 149 5.18 -3.26 -15.42
C TRP A 149 4.17 -2.19 -15.85
N LEU A 150 3.59 -1.47 -14.87
CA LEU A 150 2.58 -0.44 -15.10
C LEU A 150 3.13 0.77 -15.88
N SER A 151 4.39 1.15 -15.67
CA SER A 151 4.98 2.31 -16.36
C SER A 151 5.05 2.13 -17.88
N THR A 152 5.20 0.89 -18.35
CA THR A 152 5.16 0.57 -19.78
C THR A 152 3.74 0.30 -20.28
N TRP A 153 2.87 -0.23 -19.41
CA TRP A 153 1.49 -0.54 -19.76
C TRP A 153 0.65 0.71 -20.05
N TRP A 154 0.82 1.78 -19.26
CA TRP A 154 0.05 3.03 -19.42
C TRP A 154 0.82 4.17 -20.11
N ALA A 155 1.92 3.86 -20.81
CA ALA A 155 2.73 4.86 -21.50
C ALA A 155 1.91 5.68 -22.52
N GLU A 156 1.07 5.01 -23.32
CA GLU A 156 0.21 5.65 -24.33
C GLU A 156 -0.98 6.40 -23.70
N ASP A 157 -1.38 6.03 -22.48
CA ASP A 157 -2.45 6.71 -21.73
C ASP A 157 -1.93 7.96 -20.98
N ASN A 158 -0.66 8.33 -21.16
CA ASN A 158 0.01 9.44 -20.47
C ASN A 158 -0.07 9.34 -18.93
N ILE A 159 -0.03 8.11 -18.40
CA ILE A 159 0.06 7.86 -16.95
C ILE A 159 1.48 7.43 -16.61
N ARG A 160 2.13 8.20 -15.73
CA ARG A 160 3.44 7.88 -15.16
C ARG A 160 3.26 7.05 -13.90
N VAL A 161 4.12 6.05 -13.70
CA VAL A 161 4.14 5.22 -12.48
C VAL A 161 5.58 5.06 -12.00
#